data_AF-A0A6V7UA05-F1
#
_entry.id   AF-A0A6V7UA05-F1
#
_cell.length_a   1.000
_cell.length_b   1.000
_cell.length_c   1.000
_cell.angle_alpha   90.00
_cell.angle_beta   90.00
_cell.angle_gamma   90.00
#
_symmetry.space_group_name_H-M   'P 1'
#
loop_
_entity.id
_entity.type
_entity.pdbx_description
1 polymer ?
#
loop_
_entity_poly.entity_id
_entity_poly.type
_entity_poly.pdbx_seq_one_letter_code
_entity_poly.pdbx_strand_id
1 'polypeptide(L)' 'MLYSLYRQITASVAFLPLLENRCSFDVLIYTFRDIKLPEGWADSSECRISDAEQVQLRSFSTAVHNVLTKVQYKADI' A
#
# COMPACT_ATOMS: atom_id res chain seq x y z
N MET A 1 12.41 6.09 -14.34
CA MET A 1 11.84 4.88 -13.71
C MET A 1 10.68 5.22 -12.77
N LEU A 2 10.90 6.07 -11.76
CA LEU A 2 9.89 6.48 -10.77
C LEU A 2 8.64 7.15 -11.38
N TYR A 3 8.81 7.98 -12.42
CA TYR A 3 7.68 8.63 -13.11
C TYR A 3 6.61 7.64 -13.61
N SER A 4 7.04 6.50 -14.16
CA SER A 4 6.12 5.48 -14.66
C SER A 4 5.34 4.79 -13.53
N LEU A 5 5.93 4.69 -12.32
CA LEU A 5 5.25 4.17 -11.15
C LEU A 5 4.16 5.14 -10.68
N TYR A 6 4.46 6.44 -10.55
CA TYR A 6 3.45 7.43 -10.18
C TYR A 6 2.25 7.41 -11.13
N ARG A 7 2.52 7.31 -12.44
CA ARG A 7 1.46 7.22 -13.45
C ARG A 7 0.62 5.95 -13.31
N GLN A 8 1.23 4.81 -12.94
CA GLN A 8 0.49 3.58 -12.67
C GLN A 8 -0.33 3.65 -11.38
N ILE A 9 0.19 4.28 -10.33
CA ILE A 9 -0.58 4.52 -9.10
C ILE A 9 -1.82 5.35 -9.43
N THR A 10 -1.66 6.47 -10.13
CA THR A 10 -2.81 7.28 -10.57
C THR A 10 -3.75 6.52 -11.49
N ALA A 11 -3.23 5.74 -12.44
CA ALA A 11 -4.05 4.94 -13.35
C ALA A 11 -4.81 3.81 -12.63
N SER A 12 -4.26 3.26 -11.53
CA SER A 12 -4.90 2.19 -10.78
C SER A 12 -6.26 2.61 -10.21
N VAL A 13 -6.41 3.90 -9.87
CA VAL A 13 -7.66 4.49 -9.34
C VAL A 13 -8.83 4.29 -10.29
N ALA A 14 -8.61 4.22 -11.60
CA ALA A 14 -9.68 4.03 -12.58
C ALA A 14 -10.39 2.66 -12.49
N PHE A 15 -9.78 1.69 -11.81
CA PHE A 15 -10.31 0.34 -11.64
C PHE A 15 -10.66 0.01 -10.18
N LEU A 16 -10.49 0.97 -9.26
CA LEU A 16 -10.86 0.80 -7.85
C LEU A 16 -12.32 1.21 -7.62
N PRO A 17 -13.00 0.60 -6.63
CA PRO A 17 -14.31 1.02 -6.18
C PRO A 17 -14.38 2.51 -5.83
N LEU A 18 -15.55 3.12 -6.05
CA LEU A 18 -15.77 4.52 -5.70
C LEU A 18 -15.91 4.66 -4.18
N LEU A 19 -15.09 5.52 -3.57
CA LEU A 19 -15.23 5.86 -2.16
C LEU A 19 -16.33 6.91 -1.98
N GLU A 20 -17.52 6.47 -1.55
CA GLU A 20 -18.67 7.36 -1.36
C GLU A 20 -18.62 8.13 -0.03
N ASN A 21 -17.84 7.65 0.93
CA ASN A 21 -17.74 8.20 2.28
C ASN A 21 -16.38 8.87 2.52
N ARG A 22 -16.33 9.78 3.51
CA ARG A 22 -15.06 10.30 4.00
C ARG A 22 -14.25 9.17 4.63
N CYS A 23 -13.04 8.97 4.12
CA CYS A 23 -12.09 8.00 4.65
C CYS A 23 -10.97 8.69 5.41
N SER A 24 -10.46 8.06 6.46
CA SER A 24 -9.12 8.31 6.98
C SER A 24 -8.10 7.39 6.29
N PHE A 25 -6.83 7.65 6.52
CA PHE A 25 -5.76 6.73 6.11
C PHE A 25 -4.83 6.47 7.29
N ASP A 26 -4.29 5.26 7.33
CA ASP A 26 -3.28 4.83 8.28
C ASP A 26 -2.00 4.43 7.52
N VAL A 27 -0.85 4.64 8.15
CA VAL A 27 0.45 4.23 7.60
C VAL A 27 1.04 3.16 8.49
N LEU A 28 1.22 1.96 7.95
CA LEU A 28 1.83 0.83 8.64
C LEU A 28 3.19 0.49 8.05
N ILE A 29 4.18 0.29 8.92
CA ILE A 29 5.53 -0.12 8.53
C ILE A 29 5.81 -1.46 9.19
N TYR A 30 5.98 -2.50 8.37
CA TYR A 30 6.40 -3.81 8.84
C TYR A 30 7.92 -3.81 8.99
N THR A 31 8.40 -4.07 10.20
CA THR A 31 9.82 -4.03 10.55
C THR A 31 10.25 -5.33 11.24
N PHE A 32 11.53 -5.44 11.59
CA PHE A 32 12.01 -6.53 12.42
C PHE A 32 11.42 -6.40 13.85
N ARG A 33 11.29 -7.52 14.56
CA ARG A 33 10.61 -7.54 15.87
C ARG A 33 11.34 -6.78 16.98
N ASP A 34 12.61 -6.50 16.80
CA ASP A 34 13.54 -5.97 17.79
C ASP A 34 13.95 -4.52 17.52
N ILE A 35 13.22 -3.79 16.68
CA ILE A 35 13.52 -2.38 16.44
C ILE A 35 13.14 -1.51 17.64
N LYS A 36 13.92 -0.46 17.88
CA LYS A 36 13.52 0.63 18.75
C LYS A 36 12.53 1.52 17.99
N LEU A 37 11.30 1.62 18.47
CA LEU A 37 10.31 2.51 17.88
C LEU A 37 10.77 3.98 17.96
N PRO A 38 10.71 4.73 16.85
CA PRO A 38 10.91 6.18 16.87
C PRO A 38 9.81 6.89 17.66
N GLU A 39 10.08 8.12 18.10
CA GLU A 39 9.08 8.96 18.75
C GLU A 39 7.88 9.20 17.81
N GLY A 40 6.66 9.11 18.36
CA GLY A 40 5.42 9.27 17.60
C GLY A 40 4.93 8.01 16.87
N TRP A 41 5.66 6.88 16.95
CA TRP A 41 5.22 5.59 16.43
C TRP A 41 4.83 4.64 17.56
N ALA A 42 3.86 3.77 17.29
CA ALA A 42 3.38 2.77 18.22
C ALA A 42 3.16 1.43 17.49
N ASP A 43 3.22 0.33 18.23
CA ASP A 43 2.85 -0.98 17.70
C ASP A 43 1.38 -1.00 17.29
N SER A 44 1.08 -1.68 16.19
CA SER A 44 -0.26 -1.84 15.65
C SER A 44 -0.51 -3.27 15.21
N SER A 45 -1.79 -3.64 15.15
CA SER A 45 -2.22 -4.91 14.57
C SER A 45 -2.13 -4.85 13.04
N GLU A 46 -2.06 -6.01 12.40
CA GLU A 46 -2.12 -6.11 10.94
C GLU A 46 -3.46 -5.53 10.43
N CYS A 47 -3.39 -4.58 9.50
CA CYS A 47 -4.56 -4.12 8.77
C CYS A 47 -4.75 -4.99 7.53
N ARG A 48 -5.54 -6.06 7.67
CA ARG A 48 -5.85 -7.01 6.59
C ARG A 48 -7.26 -6.80 6.07
N ILE A 49 -7.40 -6.72 4.75
CA ILE A 49 -8.69 -6.70 4.07
C ILE A 49 -9.05 -8.16 3.73
N SER A 50 -10.16 -8.66 4.30
CA SER A 50 -10.70 -9.98 3.97
C SER A 50 -11.30 -9.99 2.57
N ASP A 51 -11.11 -11.10 1.85
CA ASP A 51 -11.62 -11.33 0.49
C ASP A 51 -11.29 -10.20 -0.49
N ALA A 52 -10.08 -9.64 -0.36
CA ALA A 52 -9.61 -8.55 -1.20
C ALA A 52 -9.17 -9.05 -2.58
N GLU A 53 -9.56 -8.30 -3.61
CA GLU A 53 -8.91 -8.35 -4.90
C GLU A 53 -7.54 -7.66 -4.82
N GLN A 54 -6.58 -8.13 -5.63
CA GLN A 54 -5.21 -7.61 -5.61
C GLN A 54 -4.72 -7.30 -7.01
N VAL A 55 -4.15 -6.11 -7.18
CA VAL A 55 -3.43 -5.72 -8.40
C VAL A 55 -1.97 -5.44 -8.05
N GLN A 56 -1.07 -6.18 -8.70
CA GLN A 56 0.37 -5.96 -8.61
C GLN A 56 0.78 -4.86 -9.60
N LEU A 57 1.38 -3.78 -9.09
CA LEU A 57 1.93 -2.70 -9.91
C LEU A 57 3.42 -2.96 -10.21
N ARG A 58 3.96 -2.17 -11.14
CA ARG A 58 5.37 -2.28 -11.56
C ARG A 58 6.30 -2.06 -10.36
N SER A 59 7.30 -2.94 -10.24
CA SER A 59 8.40 -2.78 -9.31
C SER A 59 9.50 -1.88 -9.88
N PHE A 60 10.31 -1.29 -8.99
CA PHE A 60 11.54 -0.63 -9.38
C PHE A 60 12.68 -1.03 -8.45
N SER A 61 13.90 -0.81 -8.91
CA SER A 61 15.10 -1.18 -8.19
C SER A 61 16.11 -0.03 -8.21
N THR A 62 16.87 0.12 -7.13
CA THR A 62 18.05 0.99 -7.06
C THR A 62 19.36 0.20 -7.19
N ALA A 63 19.31 -1.06 -7.63
CA ALA A 63 20.38 -2.06 -7.57
C ALA A 63 20.76 -2.52 -6.15
N VAL A 64 20.41 -1.74 -5.11
CA VAL A 64 20.55 -2.13 -3.69
C VAL A 64 19.23 -2.62 -3.14
N HIS A 65 18.14 -1.92 -3.44
CA HIS A 65 16.80 -2.26 -2.95
C HIS A 65 15.85 -2.52 -4.11
N ASN A 66 14.98 -3.50 -3.91
CA ASN A 66 13.86 -3.80 -4.82
C ASN A 66 12.56 -3.39 -4.13
N VAL A 67 11.81 -2.50 -4.76
CA VAL A 67 10.54 -2.02 -4.24
C VAL A 67 9.41 -2.58 -5.09
N LEU A 68 8.59 -3.42 -4.47
CA LEU A 68 7.37 -3.98 -5.04
C LEU A 68 6.19 -3.12 -4.59
N THR A 69 5.22 -2.91 -5.48
CA THR A 69 4.03 -2.11 -5.18
C THR A 69 2.78 -2.92 -5.49
N LYS A 70 1.84 -3.00 -4.55
CA LYS A 70 0.56 -3.70 -4.73
C LYS A 70 -0.57 -2.83 -4.17
N VAL A 71 -1.75 -2.96 -4.75
CA VAL A 71 -2.99 -2.44 -4.19
C VAL A 71 -3.93 -3.60 -3.92
N GLN A 72 -4.57 -3.58 -2.75
CA GLN A 72 -5.62 -4.52 -2.37
C GLN A 72 -6.88 -3.72 -2.10
N TYR A 73 -8.01 -4.18 -2.62
CA TYR A 73 -9.30 -3.53 -2.41
C TYR A 73 -10.39 -4.58 -2.25
N LYS A 74 -11.44 -4.23 -1.51
CA LYS A 74 -12.64 -5.05 -1.43
C LYS A 74 -13.54 -4.69 -2.60
N ALA A 75 -13.91 -5.67 -3.43
CA ALA A 75 -14.88 -5.42 -4.50
C ALA A 75 -16.27 -5.18 -3.91
N ASP A 76 -17.02 -4.26 -4.53
CA ASP A 76 -18.44 -4.09 -4.25
C ASP A 76 -19.17 -5.29 -4.88
N ILE A 77 -19.54 -6.28 -4.07
CA ILE A 77 -20.50 -7.33 -4.47
C ILE A 77 -21.90 -6.86 -4.12
#